data_AF-A0A1Y4MKZ0-F1
#
_entry.id   AF-A0A1Y4MKZ0-F1
#
_cell.length_a   1.000
_cell.length_b   1.000
_cell.length_c   1.000
_cell.angle_alpha   90.00
_cell.angle_beta   90.00
_cell.angle_gamma   90.00
#
_symmetry.space_group_name_H-M   'P 1'
#
loop_
_entity.id
_entity.type
_entity.pdbx_description
1 polymer ?
#
loop_
_entity_poly.entity_id
_entity_poly.type
_entity_poly.pdbx_seq_one_letter_code
_entity_poly.pdbx_strand_id
1 'polypeptide(L)'
;MADFVRKTMMGYSPVRGGYSDPECTHVILTKEEYDQILREKVQAEQSARDVKYKADKEISEVKRTADYNVRQCADDARRAIEGMETALDTEKAKTEHQRRLNEGLLRIVRERANADRKLKPKKEHTGYVILASSEREYYYKDRNRDRRKELFWETILQSPYSVSFSASEIKPQILEDLRQEDEDGEWMISRIGIRGMYGLGYEALLDDTRWSEEDKLLNIMLEQKLKRNFRSGYWEISFIHTKPLDEIPPEMLLECGQRE
;
A
#
# COMPACT_ATOMS: atom_id res chain seq x y z
N MET A 1 63.79 -50.02 -18.31
CA MET A 1 63.54 -48.80 -19.11
C MET A 1 62.85 -49.28 -20.36
N ALA A 2 61.74 -48.63 -20.72
CA ALA A 2 60.99 -48.99 -21.92
C ALA A 2 61.84 -48.83 -23.18
N ASP A 3 61.82 -49.84 -24.06
CA ASP A 3 62.51 -49.79 -25.35
C ASP A 3 61.58 -49.18 -26.39
N PHE A 4 62.00 -48.05 -26.96
CA PHE A 4 61.30 -47.37 -28.04
C PHE A 4 61.80 -47.90 -29.36
N VAL A 5 60.91 -48.48 -30.16
CA VAL A 5 61.30 -49.25 -31.35
C VAL A 5 60.43 -48.94 -32.57
N ARG A 6 61.00 -49.16 -33.75
CA ARG A 6 60.27 -49.18 -35.03
C ARG A 6 60.06 -50.60 -35.53
N LYS A 7 58.91 -50.86 -36.15
CA LYS A 7 58.60 -52.17 -36.77
C LYS A 7 59.27 -52.28 -38.13
N THR A 8 60.05 -53.33 -38.32
CA THR A 8 60.76 -53.66 -39.56
C THR A 8 60.41 -55.08 -40.03
N MET A 9 60.80 -55.46 -41.25
CA MET A 9 60.57 -56.82 -41.75
C MET A 9 61.26 -57.92 -40.91
N MET A 10 62.33 -57.57 -40.18
CA MET A 10 63.08 -58.49 -39.32
C MET A 10 62.73 -58.36 -37.83
N GLY A 11 61.61 -57.70 -37.50
CA GLY A 11 61.15 -57.50 -36.13
C GLY A 11 61.29 -56.05 -35.65
N TYR A 12 61.64 -55.85 -34.38
CA TYR A 12 61.70 -54.54 -33.75
C TYR A 12 63.13 -54.01 -33.68
N SER A 13 63.34 -52.74 -34.01
CA SER A 13 64.66 -52.09 -33.93
C SER A 13 64.60 -50.79 -33.11
N PRO A 14 65.58 -50.52 -32.22
CA PRO A 14 65.57 -49.34 -31.35
C PRO A 14 65.71 -48.05 -32.14
N VAL A 15 64.93 -47.04 -31.75
CA VAL A 15 65.01 -45.67 -32.27
C VAL A 15 65.69 -44.76 -31.25
N ARG A 16 66.53 -43.83 -31.73
CA ARG A 16 67.41 -43.03 -30.86
C ARG A 16 66.69 -41.86 -30.18
N GLY A 17 65.59 -41.37 -30.73
CA GLY A 17 64.85 -40.22 -30.18
C GLY A 17 63.83 -40.57 -29.10
N GLY A 18 63.69 -41.83 -28.70
CA GLY A 18 62.73 -42.25 -27.67
C GLY A 18 61.26 -42.07 -28.08
N TYR A 19 60.38 -41.82 -27.12
CA TYR A 19 58.92 -41.74 -27.34
C TYR A 19 58.49 -40.66 -28.35
N SER A 20 59.22 -39.55 -28.42
CA SER A 20 58.88 -38.41 -29.27
C SER A 20 59.49 -38.50 -30.68
N ASP A 21 60.20 -39.57 -30.99
CA ASP A 21 60.78 -39.81 -32.32
C ASP A 21 59.67 -40.15 -33.33
N PRO A 22 59.56 -39.45 -34.48
CA PRO A 22 58.55 -39.73 -35.50
C PRO A 22 58.60 -41.16 -36.05
N GLU A 23 59.76 -41.84 -35.97
CA GLU A 23 59.90 -43.23 -36.38
C GLU A 23 59.56 -44.24 -35.27
N CYS A 24 59.35 -43.79 -34.02
CA CYS A 24 58.91 -44.65 -32.92
C CYS A 24 57.47 -45.11 -33.18
N THR A 25 57.29 -46.42 -33.40
CA THR A 25 55.96 -46.99 -33.67
C THR A 25 55.46 -47.87 -32.55
N HIS A 26 56.35 -48.43 -31.72
CA HIS A 26 56.01 -49.33 -30.63
C HIS A 26 56.88 -49.06 -29.40
N VAL A 27 56.33 -49.36 -28.23
CA VAL A 27 57.04 -49.34 -26.94
C VAL A 27 57.06 -50.77 -26.41
N ILE A 28 58.23 -51.32 -26.16
CA ILE A 28 58.41 -52.65 -25.57
C ILE A 28 58.74 -52.46 -24.09
N LEU A 29 57.93 -53.07 -23.24
CA LEU A 29 58.08 -53.03 -21.79
C LEU A 29 58.51 -54.39 -21.27
N THR A 30 59.25 -54.41 -20.16
CA THR A 30 59.40 -55.64 -19.39
C THR A 30 58.05 -56.01 -18.76
N LYS A 31 57.88 -57.29 -18.41
CA LYS A 31 56.66 -57.76 -17.74
C LYS A 31 56.40 -56.98 -16.45
N GLU A 32 57.44 -56.68 -15.68
CA GLU A 32 57.34 -55.92 -14.42
C GLU A 32 56.87 -54.48 -14.64
N GLU A 33 57.37 -53.81 -15.68
CA GLU A 33 56.95 -52.45 -16.06
C GLU A 33 55.48 -52.43 -16.54
N TYR A 34 55.07 -53.43 -17.32
CA TYR A 34 53.68 -53.58 -17.75
C TYR A 34 52.73 -53.87 -16.56
N ASP A 35 53.12 -54.77 -15.66
CA ASP A 35 52.35 -55.09 -14.44
C ASP A 35 52.27 -53.88 -13.50
N GLN A 36 53.29 -53.02 -13.46
CA GLN A 36 53.24 -51.76 -12.73
C GLN A 36 52.20 -50.79 -13.32
N ILE A 37 52.20 -50.58 -14.64
CA ILE A 37 51.21 -49.72 -15.30
C ILE A 37 49.78 -50.24 -15.08
N LEU A 38 49.57 -51.56 -15.12
CA LEU A 38 48.26 -52.15 -14.84
C LEU A 38 47.80 -51.87 -13.40
N ARG A 39 48.69 -51.96 -12.41
CA ARG A 39 48.38 -51.63 -11.01
C ARG A 39 48.05 -50.15 -10.84
N GLU A 40 48.84 -49.26 -11.43
CA GLU A 40 48.59 -47.82 -11.39
C GLU A 40 47.27 -47.45 -12.06
N LYS A 41 46.94 -48.08 -13.20
CA LYS A 41 45.65 -47.90 -13.87
C LYS A 41 44.47 -48.33 -12.99
N VAL A 42 44.54 -49.52 -12.39
CA VAL A 42 43.49 -50.02 -11.48
C VAL A 42 43.35 -49.10 -10.27
N GLN A 43 44.46 -48.63 -9.69
CA GLN A 43 44.44 -47.71 -8.57
C GLN A 43 43.85 -46.34 -8.95
N ALA A 44 44.17 -45.82 -10.13
CA ALA A 44 43.62 -44.57 -10.64
C ALA A 44 42.12 -44.69 -10.92
N GLU A 45 41.67 -45.78 -11.55
CA GLU A 45 40.25 -46.06 -11.79
C GLU A 45 39.47 -46.19 -10.47
N GLN A 46 40.02 -46.89 -9.48
CA GLN A 46 39.40 -47.03 -8.16
C GLN A 46 39.32 -45.69 -7.44
N SER A 47 40.41 -44.92 -7.46
CA SER A 47 40.44 -43.58 -6.85
C SER A 47 39.42 -42.64 -7.49
N ALA A 48 39.29 -42.66 -8.82
CA ALA A 48 38.30 -41.87 -9.54
C ALA A 48 36.85 -42.27 -9.17
N ARG A 49 36.59 -43.58 -9.02
CA ARG A 49 35.29 -44.10 -8.56
C ARG A 49 34.98 -43.66 -7.13
N ASP A 50 35.95 -43.75 -6.23
CA ASP A 50 35.77 -43.38 -4.82
C ASP A 50 35.53 -41.88 -4.67
N VAL A 51 36.25 -41.04 -5.43
CA VAL A 51 36.02 -39.59 -5.47
C VAL A 51 34.61 -39.27 -5.98
N LYS A 52 34.19 -39.91 -7.09
CA LYS A 52 32.84 -39.71 -7.63
C LYS A 52 31.77 -40.12 -6.62
N TYR A 53 31.92 -41.28 -5.99
CA TYR A 53 30.98 -41.76 -4.98
C TYR A 53 30.88 -40.81 -3.78
N LYS A 54 32.01 -40.30 -3.28
CA LYS A 54 32.02 -39.31 -2.19
C LYS A 54 31.32 -38.01 -2.60
N ALA A 55 31.62 -37.49 -3.79
CA ALA A 55 30.98 -36.29 -4.31
C ALA A 55 29.45 -36.47 -4.48
N ASP A 56 29.01 -37.60 -5.04
CA ASP A 56 27.58 -37.91 -5.21
C ASP A 56 26.87 -38.03 -3.86
N LYS A 57 27.55 -38.61 -2.85
CA LYS A 57 27.04 -38.70 -1.48
C LYS A 57 26.90 -37.32 -0.84
N GLU A 58 27.93 -36.48 -0.90
CA GLU A 58 27.90 -35.11 -0.35
C GLU A 58 26.82 -34.27 -1.03
N ILE A 59 26.70 -34.33 -2.36
CA ILE A 59 25.65 -33.63 -3.10
C ILE A 59 24.26 -34.11 -2.65
N SER A 60 24.09 -35.41 -2.42
CA SER A 60 22.82 -35.97 -1.96
C SER A 60 22.46 -35.52 -0.54
N GLU A 61 23.44 -35.43 0.35
CA GLU A 61 23.25 -34.94 1.73
C GLU A 61 22.92 -33.44 1.75
N VAL A 62 23.62 -32.64 0.96
CA VAL A 62 23.34 -31.20 0.79
C VAL A 62 21.93 -30.99 0.24
N LYS A 63 21.54 -31.73 -0.80
CA LYS A 63 20.18 -31.67 -1.37
C LYS A 63 19.11 -32.00 -0.34
N ARG A 64 19.28 -33.09 0.42
CA ARG A 64 18.32 -33.48 1.47
C ARG A 64 18.19 -32.41 2.55
N THR A 65 19.31 -31.81 2.95
CA THR A 65 19.34 -30.77 3.98
C THR A 65 18.68 -29.49 3.47
N ALA A 66 18.97 -29.10 2.23
CA ALA A 66 18.34 -27.96 1.58
C ALA A 66 16.81 -28.17 1.44
N ASP A 67 16.37 -29.34 0.97
CA ASP A 67 14.96 -29.67 0.83
C ASP A 67 14.23 -29.66 2.19
N TYR A 68 14.87 -30.19 3.23
CA TYR A 68 14.34 -30.16 4.59
C TYR A 68 14.18 -28.72 5.08
N ASN A 69 15.21 -27.88 4.94
CA ASN A 69 15.19 -26.48 5.36
C ASN A 69 14.13 -25.67 4.60
N VAL A 70 13.98 -25.90 3.30
CA VAL A 70 12.95 -25.25 2.47
C VAL A 70 11.55 -25.63 2.96
N ARG A 71 11.32 -26.92 3.24
CA ARG A 71 10.02 -27.39 3.77
C ARG A 71 9.72 -26.79 5.13
N GLN A 72 10.70 -26.79 6.04
CA GLN A 72 10.54 -26.22 7.37
C GLN A 72 10.21 -24.72 7.30
N CYS A 73 10.97 -23.96 6.49
CA CYS A 73 10.70 -22.54 6.27
C CYS A 73 9.30 -22.30 5.68
N ALA A 74 8.88 -23.12 4.73
CA ALA A 74 7.53 -23.04 4.14
C ALA A 74 6.42 -23.36 5.16
N ASP A 75 6.64 -24.33 6.04
CA ASP A 75 5.67 -24.70 7.09
C ASP A 75 5.58 -23.60 8.17
N ASP A 76 6.71 -23.04 8.58
CA ASP A 76 6.76 -21.94 9.55
C ASP A 76 6.11 -20.68 8.97
N ALA A 77 6.37 -20.36 7.69
CA ALA A 77 5.70 -19.26 7.01
C ALA A 77 4.18 -19.47 6.90
N ARG A 78 3.73 -20.70 6.59
CA ARG A 78 2.30 -21.03 6.55
C ARG A 78 1.62 -20.82 7.90
N ARG A 79 2.21 -21.32 8.99
CA ARG A 79 1.68 -21.10 10.34
C ARG A 79 1.64 -19.63 10.73
N ALA A 80 2.66 -18.86 10.34
CA ALA A 80 2.69 -17.42 10.59
C ALA A 80 1.55 -16.70 9.85
N ILE A 81 1.30 -17.06 8.58
CA ILE A 81 0.19 -16.52 7.79
C ILE A 81 -1.15 -16.88 8.44
N GLU A 82 -1.38 -18.15 8.78
CA GLU A 82 -2.63 -18.60 9.44
C GLU A 82 -2.88 -17.85 10.76
N GLY A 83 -1.82 -17.61 11.54
CA GLY A 83 -1.89 -16.82 12.77
C GLY A 83 -2.26 -15.35 12.50
N MET A 84 -1.68 -14.74 11.46
CA MET A 84 -1.99 -13.37 11.05
C MET A 84 -3.43 -13.25 10.51
N GLU A 85 -3.89 -14.20 9.71
CA GLU A 85 -5.26 -14.23 9.19
C GLU A 85 -6.28 -14.32 10.34
N THR A 86 -6.06 -15.22 11.29
CA THR A 86 -6.93 -15.37 12.47
C THR A 86 -6.99 -14.08 13.31
N ALA A 87 -5.83 -13.44 13.52
CA ALA A 87 -5.76 -12.17 14.24
C ALA A 87 -6.48 -11.05 13.46
N LEU A 88 -6.31 -11.00 12.14
CA LEU A 88 -6.96 -10.03 11.28
C LEU A 88 -8.49 -10.17 11.31
N ASP A 89 -9.00 -11.39 11.24
CA ASP A 89 -10.45 -11.64 11.30
C ASP A 89 -11.04 -11.29 12.67
N THR A 90 -10.30 -11.57 13.74
CA THR A 90 -10.69 -11.16 15.09
C THR A 90 -10.77 -9.63 15.22
N GLU A 91 -9.76 -8.91 14.73
CA GLU A 91 -9.74 -7.45 14.77
C GLU A 91 -10.81 -6.82 13.85
N LYS A 92 -11.08 -7.41 12.68
CA LYS A 92 -12.22 -7.02 11.83
C LYS A 92 -13.54 -7.13 12.59
N ALA A 93 -13.78 -8.27 13.25
CA ALA A 93 -15.02 -8.47 14.02
C ALA A 93 -15.18 -7.47 15.17
N LYS A 94 -14.10 -7.17 15.90
CA LYS A 94 -14.10 -6.12 16.95
C LYS A 94 -14.36 -4.74 16.36
N THR A 95 -13.73 -4.41 15.24
CA THR A 95 -13.91 -3.13 14.54
C THR A 95 -15.35 -2.96 14.09
N GLU A 96 -15.94 -4.00 13.52
CA GLU A 96 -17.34 -4.00 13.08
C GLU A 96 -18.30 -3.82 14.26
N HIS A 97 -18.05 -4.53 15.37
CA HIS A 97 -18.83 -4.36 16.60
C HIS A 97 -18.74 -2.92 17.14
N GLN A 98 -17.53 -2.35 17.17
CA GLN A 98 -17.32 -0.97 17.64
C GLN A 98 -17.98 0.05 16.70
N ARG A 99 -17.93 -0.16 15.38
CA ARG A 99 -18.62 0.69 14.39
C ARG A 99 -20.11 0.75 14.66
N ARG A 100 -20.76 -0.40 14.88
CA ARG A 100 -22.19 -0.46 15.23
C ARG A 100 -22.53 0.29 16.52
N LEU A 101 -21.69 0.16 17.55
CA LEU A 101 -21.89 0.91 18.80
C LEU A 101 -21.75 2.41 18.57
N ASN A 102 -20.75 2.82 17.79
CA ASN A 102 -20.49 4.22 17.49
C ASN A 102 -21.63 4.85 16.68
N GLU A 103 -22.20 4.15 15.70
CA GLU A 103 -23.37 4.63 14.94
C GLU A 103 -24.54 4.99 15.85
N GLY A 104 -24.84 4.13 16.84
CA GLY A 104 -25.88 4.40 17.83
C GLY A 104 -25.58 5.64 18.68
N LEU A 105 -24.34 5.79 19.12
CA LEU A 105 -23.90 6.95 19.91
C LEU A 105 -23.96 8.25 19.11
N LEU A 106 -23.49 8.24 17.86
CA LEU A 106 -23.52 9.39 16.96
C LEU A 106 -24.97 9.83 16.69
N ARG A 107 -25.88 8.88 16.46
CA ARG A 107 -27.32 9.17 16.33
C ARG A 107 -27.87 9.85 17.58
N ILE A 108 -27.55 9.33 18.77
CA ILE A 108 -28.02 9.92 20.04
C ILE A 108 -27.46 11.33 20.25
N VAL A 109 -26.18 11.55 19.93
CA VAL A 109 -25.54 12.89 20.01
C VAL A 109 -26.26 13.86 19.09
N ARG A 110 -26.50 13.46 17.83
CA ARG A 110 -27.25 14.26 16.84
C ARG A 110 -28.66 14.61 17.32
N GLU A 111 -29.41 13.62 17.77
CA GLU A 111 -30.77 13.80 18.29
C GLU A 111 -30.81 14.76 19.49
N ARG A 112 -29.84 14.66 20.42
CA ARG A 112 -29.74 15.57 21.57
C ARG A 112 -29.42 16.98 21.10
N ALA A 113 -28.43 17.15 20.24
CA ALA A 113 -28.08 18.46 19.68
C ALA A 113 -29.25 19.09 18.92
N ASN A 114 -30.05 18.30 18.21
CA ASN A 114 -31.26 18.76 17.54
C ASN A 114 -32.32 19.23 18.54
N ALA A 115 -32.55 18.44 19.60
CA ALA A 115 -33.49 18.82 20.66
C ALA A 115 -33.07 20.11 21.38
N ASP A 116 -31.79 20.23 21.73
CA ASP A 116 -31.22 21.38 22.42
C ASP A 116 -31.36 22.66 21.59
N ARG A 117 -31.22 22.55 20.27
CA ARG A 117 -31.39 23.65 19.31
C ARG A 117 -32.80 23.77 18.73
N LYS A 118 -33.76 22.99 19.26
CA LYS A 118 -35.17 22.96 18.83
C LYS A 118 -35.36 22.71 17.32
N LEU A 119 -34.43 22.00 16.69
CA LEU A 119 -34.48 21.61 15.28
C LEU A 119 -35.51 20.50 15.08
N LYS A 120 -36.41 20.66 14.09
CA LYS A 120 -37.51 19.74 13.81
C LYS A 120 -37.46 19.24 12.36
N PRO A 121 -37.75 17.94 12.11
CA PRO A 121 -38.02 16.87 13.07
C PRO A 121 -36.73 16.36 13.77
N LYS A 122 -36.76 16.20 15.09
CA LYS A 122 -35.57 15.87 15.92
C LYS A 122 -34.72 14.70 15.40
N LYS A 123 -35.37 13.63 14.92
CA LYS A 123 -34.72 12.35 14.56
C LYS A 123 -34.21 12.29 13.12
N GLU A 124 -34.87 13.02 12.22
CA GLU A 124 -34.57 13.03 10.78
C GLU A 124 -33.55 14.13 10.44
N HIS A 125 -33.51 15.19 11.24
CA HIS A 125 -32.63 16.32 11.04
C HIS A 125 -31.15 15.92 11.16
N THR A 126 -30.33 16.29 10.16
CA THR A 126 -28.89 15.99 10.10
C THR A 126 -28.10 16.60 11.26
N GLY A 127 -28.62 17.72 11.79
CA GLY A 127 -28.06 18.45 12.91
C GLY A 127 -26.96 19.43 12.52
N TYR A 128 -26.65 19.52 11.24
CA TYR A 128 -25.82 20.57 10.70
C TYR A 128 -26.66 21.76 10.29
N VAL A 129 -26.13 22.96 10.53
CA VAL A 129 -26.82 24.20 10.19
C VAL A 129 -25.84 25.22 9.63
N ILE A 130 -26.21 25.85 8.51
CA ILE A 130 -25.45 26.95 7.92
C ILE A 130 -25.67 28.21 8.75
N LEU A 131 -24.59 28.81 9.23
CA LEU A 131 -24.61 30.04 10.00
C LEU A 131 -24.38 31.28 9.14
N ALA A 132 -23.50 31.15 8.14
CA ALA A 132 -23.14 32.22 7.23
C ALA A 132 -22.56 31.64 5.94
N SER A 133 -22.79 32.35 4.84
CA SER A 133 -22.05 32.17 3.59
C SER A 133 -21.72 33.57 3.07
N SER A 134 -20.45 33.85 2.83
CA SER A 134 -19.99 35.17 2.40
C SER A 134 -18.85 35.06 1.41
N GLU A 135 -18.78 36.01 0.48
CA GLU A 135 -17.66 36.13 -0.44
C GLU A 135 -16.35 36.40 0.29
N ARG A 136 -15.26 35.82 -0.22
CA ARG A 136 -13.92 35.92 0.32
C ARG A 136 -12.91 35.94 -0.82
N GLU A 137 -12.01 36.93 -0.79
CA GLU A 137 -10.86 36.93 -1.69
C GLU A 137 -9.94 35.73 -1.37
N TYR A 138 -9.66 34.93 -2.38
CA TYR A 138 -8.72 33.81 -2.34
C TYR A 138 -7.50 34.13 -3.21
N TYR A 139 -6.32 34.04 -2.59
CA TYR A 139 -5.05 34.34 -3.25
C TYR A 139 -4.35 33.02 -3.59
N TYR A 140 -3.90 32.89 -4.83
CA TYR A 140 -3.23 31.69 -5.31
C TYR A 140 -2.19 32.01 -6.37
N LYS A 141 -1.28 31.09 -6.64
CA LYS A 141 -0.32 31.13 -7.73
C LYS A 141 -0.83 30.31 -8.90
N ASP A 142 -0.88 30.91 -10.08
CA ASP A 142 -1.15 30.16 -11.31
C ASP A 142 0.06 29.31 -11.74
N ARG A 143 -0.08 28.57 -12.84
CA ARG A 143 1.00 27.74 -13.42
C ARG A 143 2.28 28.53 -13.74
N ASN A 144 2.15 29.83 -14.02
CA ASN A 144 3.27 30.71 -14.30
C ASN A 144 3.90 31.29 -13.03
N ARG A 145 3.38 30.90 -11.85
CA ARG A 145 3.73 31.40 -10.51
C ARG A 145 3.36 32.86 -10.28
N ASP A 146 2.48 33.41 -11.11
CA ASP A 146 1.95 34.74 -10.91
C ASP A 146 0.90 34.70 -9.81
N ARG A 147 0.94 35.70 -8.91
CA ARG A 147 -0.08 35.84 -7.87
C ARG A 147 -1.38 36.30 -8.51
N ARG A 148 -2.39 35.45 -8.43
CA ARG A 148 -3.77 35.73 -8.81
C ARG A 148 -4.63 35.87 -7.57
N LYS A 149 -5.75 36.55 -7.77
CA LYS A 149 -6.83 36.60 -6.79
C LYS A 149 -8.14 36.25 -7.48
N GLU A 150 -8.97 35.50 -6.79
CA GLU A 150 -10.29 35.11 -7.24
C GLU A 150 -11.27 35.21 -6.08
N LEU A 151 -12.55 35.41 -6.39
CA LEU A 151 -13.58 35.56 -5.37
C LEU A 151 -14.25 34.21 -5.15
N PHE A 152 -14.01 33.63 -3.98
CA PHE A 152 -14.64 32.39 -3.53
C PHE A 152 -15.65 32.65 -2.44
N TRP A 153 -16.31 31.59 -1.99
CA TRP A 153 -17.28 31.65 -0.90
C TRP A 153 -16.70 30.97 0.33
N GLU A 154 -16.83 31.61 1.48
CA GLU A 154 -16.59 30.98 2.79
C GLU A 154 -17.94 30.71 3.44
N THR A 155 -18.20 29.43 3.72
CA THR A 155 -19.40 29.00 4.45
C THR A 155 -19.01 28.50 5.83
N ILE A 156 -19.78 28.91 6.84
CA ILE A 156 -19.64 28.46 8.22
C ILE A 156 -20.80 27.52 8.51
N LEU A 157 -20.47 26.27 8.80
CA LEU A 157 -21.41 25.22 9.14
C LEU A 157 -21.23 24.82 10.61
N GLN A 158 -22.30 24.90 11.38
CA GLN A 158 -22.34 24.37 12.74
C GLN A 158 -22.60 22.88 12.70
N SER A 159 -21.83 22.10 13.44
CA SER A 159 -21.98 20.65 13.57
C SER A 159 -22.92 20.27 14.74
N PRO A 160 -23.45 19.04 14.76
CA PRO A 160 -24.18 18.52 15.93
C PRO A 160 -23.27 18.16 17.12
N TYR A 161 -21.95 18.37 17.01
CA TYR A 161 -21.00 17.92 18.01
C TYR A 161 -20.64 19.01 19.01
N SER A 162 -20.79 18.68 20.29
CA SER A 162 -20.44 19.58 21.40
C SER A 162 -18.95 19.91 21.43
N VAL A 163 -18.61 21.13 21.88
CA VAL A 163 -17.22 21.55 22.12
C VAL A 163 -16.49 20.72 23.18
N SER A 164 -17.16 19.81 23.89
CA SER A 164 -16.53 18.87 24.82
C SER A 164 -15.67 17.80 24.12
N PHE A 165 -15.95 17.47 22.85
CA PHE A 165 -15.16 16.52 22.06
C PHE A 165 -13.81 17.11 21.64
N SER A 166 -12.81 16.25 21.43
CA SER A 166 -11.50 16.70 20.97
C SER A 166 -11.51 17.08 19.48
N ALA A 167 -10.65 18.03 19.10
CA ALA A 167 -10.54 18.47 17.71
C ALA A 167 -10.06 17.35 16.77
N SER A 168 -9.17 16.46 17.25
CA SER A 168 -8.62 15.33 16.49
C SER A 168 -9.65 14.27 16.18
N GLU A 169 -10.63 14.06 17.04
CA GLU A 169 -11.72 13.11 16.82
C GLU A 169 -12.82 13.74 15.95
N ILE A 170 -13.13 15.01 16.20
CA ILE A 170 -14.32 15.62 15.60
C ILE A 170 -14.12 16.14 14.18
N LYS A 171 -12.90 16.59 13.82
CA LYS A 171 -12.66 17.05 12.45
C LYS A 171 -12.85 15.91 11.45
N PRO A 172 -12.25 14.72 11.62
CA PRO A 172 -12.52 13.58 10.74
C PRO A 172 -13.99 13.16 10.75
N GLN A 173 -14.62 13.10 11.92
CA GLN A 173 -16.04 12.74 12.01
C GLN A 173 -16.94 13.70 11.24
N ILE A 174 -16.71 15.02 11.35
CA ILE A 174 -17.48 16.01 10.59
C ILE A 174 -17.26 15.82 9.09
N LEU A 175 -16.03 15.62 8.64
CA LEU A 175 -15.74 15.42 7.22
C LEU A 175 -16.35 14.12 6.68
N GLU A 176 -16.43 13.07 7.50
CA GLU A 176 -17.12 11.82 7.16
C GLU A 176 -18.63 12.05 7.02
N ASP A 177 -19.26 12.72 7.99
CA ASP A 177 -20.69 13.07 7.92
C ASP A 177 -21.02 13.91 6.68
N LEU A 178 -20.12 14.82 6.28
CA LEU A 178 -20.29 15.65 5.07
C LEU A 178 -20.18 14.84 3.77
N ARG A 179 -19.49 13.70 3.79
CA ARG A 179 -19.37 12.74 2.66
C ARG A 179 -20.36 11.59 2.75
N GLN A 180 -21.14 11.51 3.82
CA GLN A 180 -22.11 10.45 3.98
C GLN A 180 -23.15 10.56 2.85
N GLU A 181 -23.29 9.47 2.11
CA GLU A 181 -24.29 9.32 1.05
C GLU A 181 -25.67 9.09 1.67
N ASP A 182 -26.68 9.74 1.11
CA ASP A 182 -28.08 9.46 1.39
C ASP A 182 -28.60 8.26 0.58
N GLU A 183 -29.91 8.00 0.62
CA GLU A 183 -30.55 6.88 -0.08
C GLU A 183 -30.40 6.98 -1.61
N ASP A 184 -30.18 8.18 -2.14
CA ASP A 184 -30.00 8.46 -3.56
C ASP A 184 -28.51 8.42 -3.97
N GLY A 185 -27.60 8.16 -3.02
CA GLY A 185 -26.15 8.15 -3.26
C GLY A 185 -25.54 9.54 -3.31
N GLU A 186 -26.25 10.58 -2.90
CA GLU A 186 -25.77 11.96 -2.90
C GLU A 186 -25.11 12.30 -1.56
N TRP A 187 -23.97 12.98 -1.60
CA TRP A 187 -23.31 13.44 -0.38
C TRP A 187 -24.14 14.52 0.29
N MET A 188 -24.08 14.59 1.62
CA MET A 188 -24.73 15.66 2.39
C MET A 188 -24.40 17.07 1.86
N ILE A 189 -23.13 17.33 1.52
CA ILE A 189 -22.70 18.64 0.98
C ILE A 189 -23.24 18.93 -0.43
N SER A 190 -23.63 17.90 -1.18
CA SER A 190 -24.26 18.06 -2.49
C SER A 190 -25.65 18.67 -2.35
N ARG A 191 -26.32 18.52 -1.21
CA ARG A 191 -27.58 19.22 -0.95
C ARG A 191 -27.47 20.75 -0.87
N ILE A 192 -26.27 21.29 -0.67
CA ILE A 192 -25.99 22.74 -0.66
C ILE A 192 -25.21 23.19 -1.91
N GLY A 193 -25.20 22.36 -2.95
CA GLY A 193 -24.58 22.65 -4.24
C GLY A 193 -23.10 22.31 -4.36
N ILE A 194 -22.48 21.74 -3.33
CA ILE A 194 -21.05 21.35 -3.36
C ILE A 194 -20.93 19.94 -3.91
N ARG A 195 -20.27 19.79 -5.06
CA ARG A 195 -20.14 18.53 -5.79
C ARG A 195 -18.75 17.90 -5.68
N GLY A 196 -17.84 18.52 -4.94
CA GLY A 196 -16.49 18.03 -4.78
C GLY A 196 -15.81 18.52 -3.51
N MET A 197 -14.82 17.76 -3.03
CA MET A 197 -13.93 18.16 -1.94
C MET A 197 -12.48 17.97 -2.37
N TYR A 198 -11.67 19.01 -2.27
CA TYR A 198 -10.26 19.01 -2.64
C TYR A 198 -9.39 19.63 -1.54
N GLY A 199 -8.69 18.78 -0.79
CA GLY A 199 -7.96 19.19 0.41
C GLY A 199 -6.59 19.83 0.19
N LEU A 200 -6.08 19.86 -1.04
CA LEU A 200 -4.73 20.36 -1.35
C LEU A 200 -4.69 21.84 -1.76
N GLY A 201 -5.84 22.52 -1.74
CA GLY A 201 -5.97 23.94 -2.11
C GLY A 201 -6.19 24.17 -3.60
N TYR A 202 -6.51 25.40 -3.99
CA TYR A 202 -6.91 25.71 -5.37
C TYR A 202 -5.76 25.60 -6.38
N GLU A 203 -4.54 26.00 -6.01
CA GLU A 203 -3.35 25.88 -6.87
C GLU A 203 -3.16 24.43 -7.34
N ALA A 204 -3.20 23.50 -6.40
CA ALA A 204 -3.04 22.09 -6.68
C ALA A 204 -4.25 21.50 -7.43
N LEU A 205 -5.44 22.10 -7.34
CA LEU A 205 -6.62 21.66 -8.09
C LEU A 205 -6.46 21.97 -9.59
N LEU A 206 -5.95 23.16 -9.91
CA LEU A 206 -5.73 23.58 -11.30
C LEU A 206 -4.74 22.66 -12.03
N ASP A 207 -3.75 22.14 -11.30
CA ASP A 207 -2.70 21.27 -11.83
C ASP A 207 -3.00 19.77 -11.74
N ASP A 208 -4.08 19.38 -11.04
CA ASP A 208 -4.45 17.98 -10.92
C ASP A 208 -5.04 17.47 -12.24
N THR A 209 -4.33 16.51 -12.86
CA THR A 209 -4.76 15.85 -14.11
C THR A 209 -5.83 14.79 -13.88
N ARG A 210 -6.11 14.41 -12.62
CA ARG A 210 -7.18 13.47 -12.28
C ARG A 210 -8.56 14.13 -12.31
N TRP A 211 -8.62 15.45 -12.19
CA TRP A 211 -9.85 16.23 -12.29
C TRP A 211 -10.00 16.73 -13.73
N SER A 212 -11.11 16.39 -14.37
CA SER A 212 -11.40 16.92 -15.70
C SER A 212 -11.66 18.43 -15.61
N GLU A 213 -11.53 19.14 -16.74
CA GLU A 213 -11.88 20.55 -16.79
C GLU A 213 -13.37 20.78 -16.48
N GLU A 214 -14.24 19.81 -16.77
CA GLU A 214 -15.66 19.84 -16.40
C GLU A 214 -15.86 19.71 -14.88
N ASP A 215 -15.12 18.81 -14.22
CA ASP A 215 -15.19 18.64 -12.77
C ASP A 215 -14.75 19.92 -12.04
N LYS A 216 -13.71 20.59 -12.56
CA LYS A 216 -13.19 21.87 -12.02
C LYS A 216 -14.21 23.01 -12.16
N LEU A 217 -15.18 22.90 -13.06
CA LEU A 217 -16.29 23.84 -13.15
C LEU A 217 -17.37 23.59 -12.09
N LEU A 218 -17.33 22.51 -11.33
CA LEU A 218 -18.29 22.28 -10.26
C LEU A 218 -17.96 23.15 -9.03
N ASN A 219 -18.90 23.25 -8.10
CA ASN A 219 -18.62 23.87 -6.80
C ASN A 219 -17.79 22.90 -5.95
N ILE A 220 -16.53 23.24 -5.70
CA ILE A 220 -15.57 22.39 -5.01
C ILE A 220 -15.20 23.02 -3.67
N MET A 221 -15.40 22.27 -2.59
CA MET A 221 -14.91 22.61 -1.26
C MET A 221 -13.39 22.43 -1.19
N LEU A 222 -12.71 23.49 -0.79
CA LEU A 222 -11.27 23.57 -0.64
C LEU A 222 -10.89 23.47 0.85
N GLU A 223 -10.19 24.47 1.37
CA GLU A 223 -9.69 24.51 2.75
C GLU A 223 -10.82 24.40 3.78
N GLN A 224 -10.65 23.52 4.78
CA GLN A 224 -11.57 23.45 5.94
C GLN A 224 -10.86 23.76 7.26
N LYS A 225 -11.44 24.69 8.02
CA LYS A 225 -10.97 25.13 9.33
C LYS A 225 -12.00 24.77 10.39
N LEU A 226 -11.53 24.12 11.45
CA LEU A 226 -12.36 23.81 12.59
C LEU A 226 -12.30 24.96 13.58
N LYS A 227 -13.45 25.41 14.06
CA LYS A 227 -13.61 26.48 15.04
C LYS A 227 -14.43 25.97 16.23
N ARG A 228 -13.89 26.17 17.42
CA ARG A 228 -14.57 25.85 18.68
C ARG A 228 -15.44 27.04 19.09
N ASN A 229 -16.77 26.92 19.06
CA ASN A 229 -17.66 28.01 19.48
C ASN A 229 -18.23 27.74 20.88
N PHE A 230 -17.68 28.41 21.89
CA PHE A 230 -18.15 28.30 23.28
C PHE A 230 -19.49 28.97 23.53
N ARG A 231 -19.91 29.93 22.69
CA ARG A 231 -21.21 30.59 22.82
C ARG A 231 -22.35 29.65 22.41
N SER A 232 -22.20 28.95 21.30
CA SER A 232 -23.19 27.95 20.87
C SER A 232 -23.04 26.64 21.62
N GLY A 233 -21.83 26.33 22.12
CA GLY A 233 -21.52 25.03 22.71
C GLY A 233 -21.21 23.95 21.69
N TYR A 234 -21.15 24.27 20.40
CA TYR A 234 -20.92 23.33 19.29
C TYR A 234 -19.66 23.67 18.47
N TRP A 235 -19.10 22.65 17.83
CA TRP A 235 -18.05 22.82 16.84
C TRP A 235 -18.60 23.40 15.54
N GLU A 236 -17.88 24.34 14.95
CA GLU A 236 -18.14 24.92 13.64
C GLU A 236 -17.02 24.49 12.68
N ILE A 237 -17.38 24.19 11.45
CA ILE A 237 -16.43 24.03 10.35
C ILE A 237 -16.66 25.18 9.37
N SER A 238 -15.62 25.96 9.10
CA SER A 238 -15.62 26.89 7.98
C SER A 238 -14.89 26.27 6.81
N PHE A 239 -15.43 26.43 5.62
CA PHE A 239 -14.79 25.95 4.41
C PHE A 239 -14.92 26.95 3.27
N ILE A 240 -13.89 26.98 2.43
CA ILE A 240 -13.86 27.80 1.22
C ILE A 240 -14.34 26.93 0.05
N HIS A 241 -15.13 27.48 -0.86
CA HIS A 241 -15.61 26.78 -2.04
C HIS A 241 -15.75 27.70 -3.25
N THR A 242 -15.70 27.14 -4.45
CA THR A 242 -15.44 27.87 -5.71
C THR A 242 -16.65 28.62 -6.26
N LYS A 243 -17.87 28.30 -5.85
CA LYS A 243 -19.13 28.88 -6.36
C LYS A 243 -20.09 29.20 -5.22
N PRO A 244 -21.13 30.03 -5.40
CA PRO A 244 -22.15 30.18 -4.37
C PRO A 244 -22.82 28.84 -4.03
N LEU A 245 -23.40 28.76 -2.83
CA LEU A 245 -24.27 27.64 -2.48
C LEU A 245 -25.54 27.66 -3.34
N ASP A 246 -26.10 26.48 -3.59
CA ASP A 246 -27.42 26.34 -4.22
C ASP A 246 -28.54 26.71 -3.21
N GLU A 247 -29.80 26.42 -3.56
CA GLU A 247 -30.92 26.57 -2.64
C GLU A 247 -30.69 25.75 -1.37
N ILE A 248 -30.51 26.45 -0.25
CA ILE A 248 -30.19 25.81 1.03
C ILE A 248 -31.42 25.06 1.52
N PRO A 249 -31.30 23.74 1.79
CA PRO A 249 -32.40 22.96 2.32
C PRO A 249 -32.93 23.55 3.65
N PRO A 250 -34.25 23.64 3.88
CA PRO A 250 -34.82 24.29 5.07
C PRO A 250 -34.33 23.73 6.40
N GLU A 251 -34.01 22.44 6.48
CA GLU A 251 -33.43 21.83 7.68
C GLU A 251 -31.97 22.23 7.92
N MET A 252 -31.28 22.82 6.95
CA MET A 252 -29.94 23.36 7.16
C MET A 252 -29.95 24.85 7.53
N LEU A 253 -31.13 25.43 7.74
CA LEU A 253 -31.33 26.80 8.19
C LEU A 253 -31.77 26.83 9.65
N LEU A 254 -31.22 27.76 10.44
CA LEU A 254 -31.81 28.08 11.74
C LEU A 254 -33.13 28.83 11.49
N GLU A 255 -34.23 28.39 12.10
CA GLU A 255 -35.46 29.16 12.09
C GLU A 255 -35.17 30.58 12.62
N CYS A 256 -35.45 31.60 11.79
CA CYS A 256 -35.29 33.01 12.12
C CYS A 256 -36.25 33.40 13.26
N GLY A 257 -35.81 33.19 14.51
CA GLY A 257 -36.59 33.55 15.71
C GLY A 257 -35.93 33.24 17.05
N GLN A 258 -34.71 32.70 17.09
CA GLN A 258 -34.04 32.32 18.35
C GLN A 258 -32.66 32.95 18.54
N ARG A 259 -32.46 34.17 18.01
CA ARG A 259 -31.43 35.06 18.55
C ARG A 259 -32.04 35.80 19.74
N GLU A 260 -32.03 35.14 20.90
CA GLU A 260 -32.07 35.83 22.19
C GLU A 260 -30.67 36.33 22.57
#